data_AF-A0A3M7EXV9-F1
#
_entry.id   AF-A0A3M7EXV9-F1
#
_cell.length_a   1.000
_cell.length_b   1.000
_cell.length_c   1.000
_cell.angle_alpha   90.00
_cell.angle_beta   90.00
_cell.angle_gamma   90.00
#
_symmetry.space_group_name_H-M   'P 1'
#
loop_
_entity.id
_entity.type
_entity.pdbx_description
1 polymer ?
#
loop_
_entity_poly.entity_id
_entity_poly.type
_entity_poly.pdbx_seq_one_letter_code
_entity_poly.pdbx_strand_id
1 'polypeptide(L)' 'MYHRHQIHSIFPTITMISDASLYSLAIFLGSASMLMIVLYHFLEINAQDPKEPLTSERKADALPAKAR' A
#
# COMPACT_ATOMS: atom_id res chain seq x y z
N MET A 1 -30.21 -51.30 17.75
CA MET A 1 -29.05 -50.83 16.98
C MET A 1 -29.52 -49.87 15.91
N TYR A 2 -29.40 -48.56 16.15
CA TYR A 2 -29.59 -47.54 15.12
C TYR A 2 -28.25 -46.85 14.91
N HIS A 3 -27.57 -47.20 13.83
CA HIS A 3 -26.31 -46.62 13.41
C HIS A 3 -26.65 -45.48 12.44
N ARG A 4 -26.61 -44.22 12.91
CA ARG A 4 -26.87 -43.05 12.08
C ARG A 4 -25.56 -42.62 11.43
N HIS A 5 -25.40 -42.92 10.14
CA HIS A 5 -24.31 -42.40 9.33
C HIS A 5 -24.54 -40.92 8.96
N GLN A 6 -23.63 -40.08 9.46
CA GLN A 6 -22.91 -38.96 8.82
C GLN A 6 -23.58 -38.16 7.68
N ILE A 7 -23.70 -36.84 7.86
CA ILE A 7 -23.37 -35.84 6.81
C ILE A 7 -22.77 -34.61 7.52
N HIS A 8 -21.44 -34.49 7.57
CA HIS A 8 -20.77 -33.24 7.96
C HIS A 8 -20.69 -32.37 6.70
N SER A 9 -21.64 -31.45 6.52
CA SER A 9 -21.61 -30.48 5.42
C SER A 9 -20.46 -29.49 5.66
N ILE A 10 -19.31 -29.74 5.05
CA ILE A 10 -18.20 -28.79 4.99
C ILE A 10 -18.60 -27.72 3.97
N PHE A 11 -19.36 -26.72 4.42
CA PHE A 11 -19.48 -25.46 3.68
C PHE A 11 -18.17 -24.71 3.88
N PRO A 12 -17.38 -24.40 2.84
CA PRO A 12 -16.26 -23.50 2.99
C PRO A 12 -16.81 -22.13 3.34
N THR A 13 -16.68 -21.72 4.59
CA THR A 13 -16.96 -20.35 4.99
C THR A 13 -15.89 -19.47 4.36
N ILE A 14 -16.22 -18.77 3.28
CA ILE A 14 -15.34 -17.73 2.73
C ILE A 14 -15.16 -16.70 3.84
N THR A 15 -13.98 -16.67 4.45
CA THR A 15 -13.59 -15.62 5.40
C THR A 15 -13.28 -14.37 4.60
N MET A 16 -14.24 -13.46 4.54
CA MET A 16 -13.99 -12.11 4.03
C MET A 16 -13.03 -11.39 4.97
N ILE A 17 -12.10 -10.63 4.40
CA ILE A 17 -11.26 -9.71 5.14
C ILE A 17 -12.14 -8.71 5.89
N SER A 18 -11.90 -8.52 7.19
CA SER A 18 -12.71 -7.63 8.03
C SER A 18 -12.27 -6.18 7.88
N ASP A 19 -13.19 -5.23 8.07
CA ASP A 19 -12.87 -3.79 8.10
C ASP A 19 -11.73 -3.46 9.09
N ALA A 20 -11.67 -4.19 10.21
CA ALA A 20 -10.61 -4.05 11.20
C ALA A 20 -9.21 -4.40 10.64
N SER A 21 -9.12 -5.42 9.79
CA SER A 21 -7.87 -5.79 9.12
C SER A 21 -7.48 -4.80 8.02
N LEU A 22 -8.45 -4.24 7.28
CA LEU A 22 -8.18 -3.21 6.28
C LEU A 22 -7.72 -1.91 6.95
N TYR A 23 -8.37 -1.50 8.05
CA TYR A 23 -7.96 -0.37 8.87
C TYR A 23 -6.52 -0.53 9.39
N SER A 24 -6.20 -1.69 9.95
CA SER A 24 -4.85 -1.98 10.44
C SER A 24 -3.81 -1.92 9.32
N LEU A 25 -4.13 -2.47 8.14
CA LEU A 25 -3.27 -2.40 6.97
C LEU A 25 -3.06 -0.95 6.51
N ALA A 26 -4.11 -0.12 6.52
CA ALA A 26 -4.03 1.28 6.10
C ALA A 26 -3.11 2.09 7.02
N ILE A 27 -3.20 1.89 8.34
CA ILE A 27 -2.30 2.54 9.30
C ILE A 27 -0.85 2.07 9.13
N PHE A 28 -0.64 0.76 8.94
CA PHE A 28 0.69 0.21 8.69
C PHE A 28 1.30 0.76 7.40
N LEU A 29 0.58 0.69 6.29
CA LEU A 29 1.06 1.16 4.99
C LEU A 29 1.27 2.68 4.98
N GLY A 30 0.37 3.44 5.63
CA GLY A 30 0.48 4.89 5.74
C GLY A 30 1.69 5.33 6.57
N SER A 31 1.98 4.66 7.68
CA SER A 31 3.17 4.95 8.47
C SER A 31 4.46 4.49 7.77
N ALA A 32 4.45 3.33 7.11
CA ALA A 32 5.56 2.85 6.30
C ALA A 32 5.88 3.80 5.13
N SER A 33 4.85 4.36 4.47
CA SER A 33 5.04 5.33 3.38
C SER A 33 5.64 6.64 3.87
N MET A 34 5.19 7.15 5.02
CA MET A 34 5.78 8.36 5.63
C MET A 34 7.26 8.16 5.95
N LEU A 35 7.65 7.00 6.50
CA LEU A 35 9.06 6.67 6.73
C LEU A 35 9.85 6.57 5.42
N MET A 36 9.30 5.92 4.38
CA MET A 36 9.95 5.80 3.08
C MET A 36 10.17 7.16 2.39
N ILE A 37 9.21 8.09 2.49
CA ILE A 37 9.34 9.43 1.90
C ILE A 37 10.46 10.23 2.58
N VAL A 38 10.51 10.19 3.92
CA VAL A 38 11.56 10.89 4.68
C VAL A 38 12.93 10.26 4.42
N LEU A 39 13.02 8.94 4.39
CA LEU A 39 14.27 8.23 4.08
C LEU A 39 14.76 8.56 2.68
N TYR A 40 13.87 8.58 1.68
CA TYR A 40 14.21 8.97 0.32
C TYR A 40 14.82 10.38 0.30
N HIS A 41 14.16 11.35 0.94
CA HIS A 41 14.66 12.72 0.99
C HIS A 41 16.03 12.80 1.69
N PHE A 42 16.21 12.06 2.79
CA PHE A 42 17.48 11.99 3.49
C PHE A 42 18.59 11.39 2.62
N LEU A 43 18.34 10.31 1.88
CA LEU A 43 19.33 9.69 1.02
C LEU A 43 19.65 10.55 -0.21
N GLU A 44 18.63 11.19 -0.80
CA GLU A 44 18.76 12.07 -1.98
C GLU A 44 19.69 13.26 -1.69
N ILE A 45 19.55 13.91 -0.54
CA ILE A 45 20.40 15.07 -0.18
C ILE A 45 21.83 14.69 0.20
N ASN A 46 22.05 13.45 0.67
CA ASN A 46 23.37 12.98 1.13
C ASN A 46 24.13 12.19 0.05
N ALA A 47 23.50 11.91 -1.09
CA ALA A 47 24.16 11.26 -2.21
C ALA A 47 25.22 12.21 -2.80
N GLN A 48 26.43 11.69 -3.03
CA GLN A 48 27.55 12.47 -3.58
C GLN A 48 27.42 12.69 -5.10
N ASP A 49 26.51 11.95 -5.75
CA ASP A 49 26.17 12.15 -7.15
C ASP A 49 25.00 13.15 -7.26
N PRO A 50 25.19 14.30 -7.93
CA PRO A 50 24.11 15.23 -8.21
C PRO A 50 23.21 14.65 -9.31
N LYS A 51 22.35 13.70 -8.96
CA LYS A 51 21.19 13.35 -9.79
C LYS A 51 20.15 14.43 -9.62
N GLU A 52 19.59 14.91 -10.72
CA GLU A 52 18.46 15.83 -10.66
C GLU A 52 17.34 15.21 -9.81
N PRO A 53 16.71 16.01 -8.94
CA PRO A 53 15.71 15.51 -8.01
C PRO A 53 14.52 14.92 -8.79
N LEU A 54 14.17 13.66 -8.52
CA LEU A 54 13.05 12.96 -9.18
C LEU A 54 11.69 13.64 -8.91
N THR A 55 11.63 14.52 -7.92
CA THR A 55 10.44 15.35 -7.62
C THR A 55 10.24 16.48 -8.64
N SER A 56 11.26 16.87 -9.40
CA SER A 56 11.16 17.95 -10.39
C SER A 56 10.48 17.49 -11.67
N GLU A 57 10.76 16.27 -12.14
CA GLU A 57 10.11 15.70 -13.34
C GLU A 57 8.58 15.59 -13.16
N ARG A 58 8.10 15.09 -12.01
CA ARG A 58 6.65 14.99 -11.74
C ARG A 58 5.91 16.33 -11.67
N LYS A 59 6.60 17.42 -11.29
CA LYS A 59 5.98 18.76 -11.28
C LYS A 59 5.82 19.32 -12.70
N ALA A 60 6.67 18.92 -13.65
CA ALA A 60 6.56 19.34 -15.05
C ALA A 60 5.35 18.71 -15.77
N ASP A 61 5.06 17.44 -15.50
CA ASP A 61 3.94 16.70 -16.12
C ASP A 61 2.56 17.13 -15.59
N ALA A 62 2.51 17.72 -14.39
CA ALA A 62 1.28 18.18 -13.75
C ALA A 62 0.86 19.60 -14.15
N LEU A 63 1.68 20.31 -14.95
CA LEU A 63 1.29 21.60 -15.52
C LEU A 63 0.47 21.34 -16.80
N PRO A 64 -0.83 21.69 -16.84
CA PRO A 64 -1.59 21.60 -18.08
C PRO A 64 -0.88 22.46 -19.13
N ALA A 65 -0.62 21.87 -20.31
CA ALA A 65 -0.02 22.57 -21.43
C ALA A 65 -0.75 23.90 -21.62
N LYS A 66 -0.02 24.97 -21.31
CA LYS A 66 -0.38 26.38 -21.41
C LYS A 66 -1.53 26.59 -22.39
N ALA A 67 -2.66 27.09 -21.89
CA ALA A 67 -3.63 27.80 -22.71
C ALA A 67 -2.88 28.95 -23.39
N ARG A 68 -2.48 28.71 -24.63
CA ARG A 68 -1.92 29.69 -25.54
C ARG A 68 -3.04 30.26 -26.39
#